data_AF-A0A6J2VBF4-F1
#
_entry.id   AF-A0A6J2VBF4-F1
#
_cell.length_a   1.000
_cell.length_b   1.000
_cell.length_c   1.000
_cell.angle_alpha   90.00
_cell.angle_beta   90.00
_cell.angle_gamma   90.00
#
_symmetry.space_group_name_H-M   'P 1'
#
loop_
_entity.id
_entity.type
_entity.pdbx_description
1 polymer ?
#
loop_
_entity_poly.entity_id
_entity_poly.type
_entity_poly.pdbx_seq_one_letter_code
_entity_poly.pdbx_strand_id
1 'polypeptide(L)'
;MLALIQNSSSLVYIWYQNLLYVTLVFNLEETKGGPSDDEALYSSLAMLTKDGHFTLCVGDDIRTYKSLKSQSPQTKPPLSEICLTCSHSEISRVNWKNFFQTYNEIKSFSEECGEFDDRCDALLSFLDSVPGLKEVDLKVIRVTENWATRMLSLMQTCPSLQHIGVVTDAELPKRDSVEECLCVSLSMSNRNGDFTLSIEGRGWIRSVFMGFSSAKSLSPQTKSSLSRISLTCPHSQISTIRWTGFLRTFNKVNGLTESCEKFDEQFNALLSFLNSVPGLKKVDLNVNILSKSWATRTLDLIQTCPSLQDIRLAAGFGGKGLLLEEGIKLLQESEKGPDCTLTLDGWRCTKPSDQCTGEEDWNLYCNQRVKLQICGQTCTEECLT
;
A
#
# COMPACT_ATOMS: atom_id res chain seq x y z
N MET A 1 24.63 18.62 7.65
CA MET A 1 23.90 18.57 6.36
C MET A 1 24.54 19.50 5.33
N LEU A 2 24.63 20.83 5.57
CA LEU A 2 25.40 21.74 4.69
C LEU A 2 26.88 21.35 4.51
N ALA A 3 27.52 20.78 5.54
CA ALA A 3 28.89 20.25 5.43
C ALA A 3 29.00 18.95 4.59
N LEU A 4 27.92 18.17 4.44
CA LEU A 4 27.87 17.02 3.52
C LEU A 4 27.63 17.48 2.06
N ILE A 5 26.99 18.64 1.89
CA ILE A 5 26.67 19.25 0.58
C ILE A 5 27.90 19.96 -0.03
N GLN A 6 28.87 20.40 0.78
CA GLN A 6 30.05 21.15 0.31
C GLN A 6 31.07 20.31 -0.49
N ASN A 7 30.94 18.98 -0.53
CA ASN A 7 31.89 18.08 -1.21
C ASN A 7 31.36 17.43 -2.51
N SER A 8 30.19 17.84 -3.03
CA SER A 8 29.59 17.21 -4.23
C SER A 8 29.77 18.04 -5.50
N SER A 9 30.31 17.41 -6.55
CA SER A 9 30.71 18.03 -7.83
C SER A 9 29.57 18.40 -8.79
N SER A 10 28.32 18.02 -8.49
CA SER A 10 27.19 18.21 -9.42
C SER A 10 25.90 18.56 -8.66
N LEU A 11 25.66 19.86 -8.48
CA LEU A 11 24.35 20.40 -8.06
C LEU A 11 23.52 20.68 -9.31
N VAL A 12 22.45 19.92 -9.54
CA VAL A 12 21.46 20.24 -10.59
C VAL A 12 20.29 20.96 -9.92
N TYR A 13 20.25 22.28 -10.07
CA TYR A 13 19.07 23.07 -9.71
C TYR A 13 18.04 22.95 -10.83
N ILE A 14 16.91 22.29 -10.57
CA ILE A 14 15.77 22.32 -11.49
C ILE A 14 14.70 23.22 -10.86
N TRP A 15 14.54 24.43 -11.42
CA TRP A 15 13.43 25.30 -11.07
C TRP A 15 12.21 24.91 -11.90
N TYR A 16 11.16 24.39 -11.25
CA TYR A 16 9.85 24.23 -11.87
C TYR A 16 8.78 24.81 -10.93
N GLN A 17 8.11 25.88 -11.40
CA GLN A 17 6.95 26.52 -10.75
C GLN A 17 7.08 26.76 -9.22
N ASN A 18 8.02 27.61 -8.80
CA ASN A 18 8.17 28.08 -7.41
C ASN A 18 8.45 27.00 -6.34
N LEU A 19 8.85 25.78 -6.72
CA LEU A 19 9.33 24.74 -5.82
C LEU A 19 10.87 24.66 -5.92
N LEU A 20 11.56 24.76 -4.79
CA LEU A 20 13.00 24.46 -4.74
C LEU A 20 13.16 22.93 -4.71
N TYR A 21 13.30 22.34 -5.91
CA TYR A 21 13.68 20.95 -6.07
C TYR A 21 15.20 20.85 -5.96
N VAL A 22 15.72 20.37 -4.82
CA VAL A 22 17.14 20.03 -4.69
C VAL A 22 17.28 18.53 -4.82
N THR A 23 17.35 18.04 -6.07
CA THR A 23 17.80 16.67 -6.31
C THR A 23 19.32 16.65 -6.22
N LEU A 24 19.86 16.24 -5.07
CA LEU A 24 21.27 15.89 -4.95
C LEU A 24 21.45 14.49 -5.55
N VAL A 25 21.56 14.40 -6.88
CA VAL A 25 22.02 13.17 -7.51
C VAL A 25 23.52 13.06 -7.26
N PHE A 26 23.91 12.25 -6.29
CA PHE A 26 25.30 11.80 -6.18
C PHE A 26 25.58 10.84 -7.33
N ASN A 27 25.89 11.36 -8.52
CA ASN A 27 26.62 10.58 -9.52
C ASN A 27 28.09 10.63 -9.11
N LEU A 28 28.54 9.61 -8.38
CA LEU A 28 29.97 9.32 -8.32
C LEU A 28 30.33 8.78 -9.72
N GLU A 29 30.80 9.67 -10.60
CA GLU A 29 31.50 9.23 -11.81
C GLU A 29 32.67 8.35 -11.36
N GLU A 30 32.69 7.10 -11.81
CA GLU A 30 33.86 6.23 -11.72
C GLU A 30 35.05 6.96 -12.34
N THR A 31 35.86 7.61 -11.51
CA THR A 31 37.20 8.01 -11.93
C THR A 31 37.97 6.72 -12.15
N LYS A 32 38.12 6.33 -13.42
CA LYS A 32 39.03 5.27 -13.85
C LYS A 32 40.43 5.59 -13.33
N GLY A 33 40.83 5.00 -12.21
CA GLY A 33 42.19 5.12 -11.70
C GLY A 33 42.38 4.75 -10.23
N GLY A 34 42.59 3.46 -9.95
CA GLY A 34 43.25 2.98 -8.74
C GLY A 34 42.31 2.52 -7.60
N PRO A 35 42.77 1.59 -6.73
CA PRO A 35 41.95 1.00 -5.69
C PRO A 35 41.87 1.94 -4.50
N SER A 36 40.80 2.72 -4.41
CA SER A 36 40.38 3.34 -3.15
C SER A 36 39.01 2.78 -2.77
N ASP A 37 38.90 2.24 -1.56
CA ASP A 37 37.72 1.62 -0.93
C ASP A 37 36.54 2.59 -0.67
N ASP A 38 36.38 3.65 -1.48
CA ASP A 38 35.28 4.60 -1.36
C ASP A 38 34.10 4.13 -2.21
N GLU A 39 33.40 3.11 -1.71
CA GLU A 39 32.15 2.60 -2.27
C GLU A 39 31.04 3.67 -2.20
N ALA A 40 30.36 3.92 -3.31
CA ALA A 40 29.25 4.87 -3.38
C ALA A 40 28.11 4.45 -2.42
N LEU A 41 27.94 5.19 -1.31
CA LEU A 41 27.04 4.81 -0.21
C LEU A 41 25.55 4.79 -0.60
N TYR A 42 25.13 5.57 -1.61
CA TYR A 42 23.73 5.62 -2.08
C TYR A 42 23.66 5.90 -3.57
N SER A 43 22.74 5.24 -4.27
CA SER A 43 22.49 5.53 -5.68
C SER A 43 21.50 6.71 -5.87
N SER A 44 20.68 7.06 -4.86
CA SER A 44 19.82 8.25 -4.91
C SER A 44 19.54 8.88 -3.54
N LEU A 45 19.63 10.21 -3.47
CA LEU A 45 19.19 11.04 -2.35
C LEU A 45 18.29 12.14 -2.90
N ALA A 46 17.06 12.26 -2.40
CA ALA A 46 16.16 13.35 -2.76
C ALA A 46 15.73 14.10 -1.50
N MET A 47 15.79 15.43 -1.59
CA MET A 47 15.33 16.31 -0.52
C MET A 47 14.35 17.32 -1.12
N LEU A 48 13.15 17.38 -0.55
CA LEU A 48 12.10 18.28 -0.98
C LEU A 48 11.60 19.09 0.21
N THR A 49 11.39 20.39 0.02
CA THR A 49 10.63 21.20 0.99
C THR A 49 9.43 21.79 0.28
N LYS A 50 8.24 21.53 0.81
CA LYS A 50 6.98 22.01 0.25
C LYS A 50 6.01 22.32 1.38
N ASP A 51 5.38 23.49 1.32
CA ASP A 51 4.33 23.92 2.26
C ASP A 51 4.72 23.82 3.75
N GLY A 52 6.00 24.02 4.09
CA GLY A 52 6.52 23.90 5.46
C GLY A 52 6.83 22.47 5.92
N HIS A 53 6.71 21.50 5.02
CA HIS A 53 7.11 20.11 5.22
C HIS A 53 8.43 19.83 4.52
N PHE A 54 9.27 19.03 5.15
CA PHE A 54 10.52 18.52 4.60
C PHE A 54 10.38 17.02 4.36
N THR A 55 10.73 16.57 3.16
CA THR A 55 10.77 15.17 2.77
C THR A 55 12.20 14.78 2.40
N LEU A 56 12.72 13.73 3.03
CA LEU A 56 13.98 13.08 2.69
C LEU A 56 13.69 11.69 2.15
N CYS A 57 14.16 11.39 0.96
CA CYS A 57 14.14 10.04 0.40
C CYS A 57 15.57 9.54 0.16
N VAL A 58 15.85 8.34 0.62
CA VAL A 58 17.11 7.63 0.44
C VAL A 58 16.79 6.29 -0.18
N GLY A 59 17.44 5.96 -1.30
CA GLY A 59 17.19 4.68 -1.95
C GLY A 59 18.13 4.40 -3.11
N ASP A 60 17.92 3.27 -3.76
CA ASP A 60 18.71 2.89 -4.93
C ASP A 60 18.12 3.41 -6.25
N ASP A 61 18.95 3.99 -7.13
CA ASP A 61 18.55 4.45 -8.46
C ASP A 61 18.17 3.22 -9.29
N ILE A 62 16.95 3.24 -9.80
CA ILE A 62 16.39 2.25 -10.71
C ILE A 62 17.28 2.09 -11.97
N ARG A 63 18.10 3.09 -12.34
CA ARG A 63 19.01 3.02 -13.49
C ARG A 63 20.18 2.06 -13.29
N THR A 64 20.73 1.93 -12.08
CA THR A 64 21.82 0.98 -11.78
C THR A 64 21.33 -0.47 -11.90
N TYR A 65 20.04 -0.72 -11.65
CA TYR A 65 19.44 -2.05 -11.79
C TYR A 65 19.28 -2.55 -13.22
N LYS A 66 19.24 -1.67 -14.23
CA LYS A 66 19.22 -2.13 -15.63
C LYS A 66 20.54 -2.79 -16.05
N SER A 67 21.65 -2.49 -15.38
CA SER A 67 22.95 -3.12 -15.64
C SER A 67 23.16 -4.45 -14.90
N LEU A 68 22.38 -4.72 -13.84
CA LEU A 68 22.50 -5.90 -12.97
C LEU A 68 21.57 -7.06 -13.32
N LYS A 69 20.89 -7.02 -14.49
CA LYS A 69 20.03 -8.11 -14.99
C LYS A 69 20.74 -9.45 -15.23
N SER A 70 22.04 -9.54 -14.98
CA SER A 70 22.85 -10.75 -15.05
C SER A 70 23.08 -11.43 -13.69
N GLN A 71 22.66 -10.84 -12.56
CA GLN A 71 22.83 -11.46 -11.24
C GLN A 71 21.51 -12.02 -10.69
N SER A 72 21.63 -13.15 -9.98
CA SER A 72 20.51 -13.92 -9.46
C SER A 72 19.58 -13.11 -8.54
N PRO A 73 18.32 -13.54 -8.31
CA PRO A 73 17.35 -12.84 -7.44
C PRO A 73 17.78 -12.65 -5.97
N GLN A 74 18.90 -13.25 -5.53
CA GLN A 74 19.33 -13.30 -4.13
C GLN A 74 20.16 -12.08 -3.67
N THR A 75 20.37 -11.05 -4.49
CA THR A 75 21.24 -9.91 -4.14
C THR A 75 20.50 -8.57 -3.96
N LYS A 76 19.17 -8.56 -3.88
CA LYS A 76 18.44 -7.32 -3.56
C LYS A 76 18.53 -7.04 -2.04
N PRO A 77 18.70 -5.77 -1.62
CA PRO A 77 18.70 -5.41 -0.20
C PRO A 77 17.28 -5.44 0.37
N PRO A 78 17.10 -5.88 1.62
CA PRO A 78 15.78 -6.05 2.24
C PRO A 78 14.96 -4.76 2.32
N LEU A 79 15.64 -3.64 2.53
CA LEU A 79 15.13 -2.28 2.45
C LEU A 79 15.87 -1.55 1.32
N SER A 80 15.15 -1.18 0.26
CA SER A 80 15.71 -0.57 -0.94
C SER A 80 15.49 0.94 -1.02
N GLU A 81 14.46 1.45 -0.32
CA GLU A 81 14.17 2.87 -0.25
C GLU A 81 13.41 3.22 1.04
N ILE A 82 13.69 4.40 1.60
CA ILE A 82 12.96 5.01 2.69
C ILE A 82 12.72 6.49 2.40
N CYS A 83 11.48 6.94 2.55
CA CYS A 83 11.10 8.34 2.53
C CYS A 83 10.54 8.76 3.88
N LEU A 84 10.98 9.89 4.39
CA LEU A 84 10.54 10.49 5.65
C LEU A 84 10.02 11.89 5.37
N THR A 85 8.79 12.17 5.80
CA THR A 85 8.23 13.53 5.78
C THR A 85 8.08 14.03 7.22
N CYS A 86 8.71 15.15 7.54
CA CYS A 86 8.59 15.81 8.83
C CYS A 86 8.40 17.33 8.70
N SER A 87 8.18 18.01 9.81
CA SER A 87 8.03 19.47 9.81
C SER A 87 9.38 20.16 9.57
N HIS A 88 9.44 21.10 8.63
CA HIS A 88 10.70 21.74 8.22
C HIS A 88 11.43 22.44 9.38
N SER A 89 10.69 22.97 10.37
CA SER A 89 11.28 23.62 11.55
C SER A 89 12.13 22.68 12.42
N GLU A 90 11.89 21.38 12.36
CA GLU A 90 12.49 20.39 13.26
C GLU A 90 13.72 19.69 12.66
N ILE A 91 13.98 19.84 11.35
CA ILE A 91 15.01 19.07 10.61
C ILE A 91 16.43 19.28 11.13
N SER A 92 16.70 20.45 11.73
CA SER A 92 18.03 20.81 12.25
C SER A 92 18.37 20.05 13.53
N ARG A 93 17.36 19.51 14.23
CA ARG A 93 17.51 18.73 15.47
C ARG A 93 17.72 17.25 15.21
N VAL A 94 17.46 16.79 13.99
CA VAL A 94 17.54 15.38 13.62
C VAL A 94 19.00 14.98 13.39
N ASN A 95 19.42 13.87 14.01
CA ASN A 95 20.74 13.30 13.79
C ASN A 95 20.76 12.44 12.51
N TRP A 96 20.81 13.10 11.36
CA TRP A 96 20.83 12.45 10.06
C TRP A 96 22.04 11.51 9.87
N LYS A 97 23.15 11.73 10.57
CA LYS A 97 24.31 10.82 10.50
C LYS A 97 23.94 9.43 10.99
N ASN A 98 23.27 9.34 12.15
CA ASN A 98 22.83 8.07 12.71
C ASN A 98 21.85 7.37 11.76
N PHE A 99 20.90 8.12 11.21
CA PHE A 99 19.96 7.60 10.21
C PHE A 99 20.65 6.94 9.01
N PHE A 100 21.56 7.66 8.37
CA PHE A 100 22.30 7.17 7.20
C PHE A 100 23.10 5.92 7.54
N GLN A 101 23.75 5.89 8.71
CA GLN A 101 24.50 4.72 9.19
C GLN A 101 23.58 3.52 9.39
N THR A 102 22.49 3.66 10.13
CA THR A 102 21.53 2.57 10.38
C THR A 102 20.90 2.05 9.09
N TYR A 103 20.50 2.95 8.18
CA TYR A 103 19.95 2.54 6.89
C TYR A 103 20.96 1.73 6.06
N ASN A 104 22.23 2.16 6.02
CA ASN A 104 23.27 1.43 5.28
C ASN A 104 23.55 0.06 5.88
N GLU A 105 23.58 -0.03 7.20
CA GLU A 105 23.72 -1.30 7.90
C GLU A 105 22.58 -2.24 7.48
N ILE A 106 21.32 -1.82 7.58
CA ILE A 106 20.14 -2.61 7.16
C ILE A 106 20.26 -3.07 5.70
N LYS A 107 20.68 -2.17 4.81
CA LYS A 107 20.86 -2.47 3.39
C LYS A 107 21.91 -3.55 3.15
N SER A 108 22.95 -3.60 3.97
CA SER A 108 24.05 -4.57 3.84
C SER A 108 23.74 -5.96 4.39
N PHE A 109 22.67 -6.11 5.19
CA PHE A 109 22.27 -7.37 5.79
C PHE A 109 21.29 -8.18 4.92
N SER A 110 21.33 -9.50 5.09
CA SER A 110 20.26 -10.41 4.65
C SER A 110 19.15 -10.46 5.70
N GLU A 111 17.89 -10.67 5.29
CA GLU A 111 16.74 -10.85 6.22
C GLU A 111 16.95 -12.06 7.15
N GLU A 112 17.79 -13.03 6.77
CA GLU A 112 18.09 -14.22 7.56
C GLU A 112 19.17 -13.98 8.66
N CYS A 113 19.76 -12.78 8.71
CA CYS A 113 20.76 -12.44 9.71
C CYS A 113 20.09 -12.05 11.02
N GLY A 114 20.47 -12.66 12.15
CA GLY A 114 19.91 -12.31 13.46
C GLY A 114 20.12 -10.84 13.85
N GLU A 115 21.17 -10.19 13.33
CA GLU A 115 21.43 -8.76 13.56
C GLU A 115 20.51 -7.84 12.75
N PHE A 116 19.86 -8.35 11.70
CA PHE A 116 18.93 -7.55 10.88
C PHE A 116 17.78 -6.99 11.73
N ASP A 117 17.26 -7.81 12.64
CA ASP A 117 16.17 -7.41 13.52
C ASP A 117 16.59 -6.29 14.48
N ASP A 118 17.77 -6.40 15.09
CA ASP A 118 18.33 -5.35 15.95
C ASP A 118 18.50 -4.02 15.20
N ARG A 119 18.91 -4.08 13.92
CA ARG A 119 19.08 -2.89 13.08
C ARG A 119 17.75 -2.27 12.67
N CYS A 120 16.76 -3.10 12.33
CA CYS A 120 15.40 -2.62 12.11
C CYS A 120 14.83 -1.93 13.36
N ASP A 121 15.05 -2.48 14.54
CA ASP A 121 14.59 -1.90 15.80
C ASP A 121 15.34 -0.61 16.14
N ALA A 122 16.63 -0.51 15.81
CA ALA A 122 17.40 0.72 15.87
C ALA A 122 16.85 1.80 14.91
N LEU A 123 16.44 1.41 13.69
CA LEU A 123 15.80 2.32 12.74
C LEU A 123 14.45 2.82 13.28
N LEU A 124 13.61 1.94 13.82
CA LEU A 124 12.34 2.37 14.43
C LEU A 124 12.55 3.30 15.62
N SER A 125 13.53 3.00 16.47
CA SER A 125 13.90 3.87 17.59
C SER A 125 14.37 5.24 17.10
N PHE A 126 15.12 5.28 15.99
CA PHE A 126 15.47 6.54 15.36
C PHE A 126 14.23 7.29 14.85
N LEU A 127 13.33 6.62 14.13
CA LEU A 127 12.10 7.23 13.59
C LEU A 127 11.22 7.81 14.70
N ASP A 128 11.07 7.09 15.81
CA ASP A 128 10.34 7.55 17.00
C ASP A 128 10.98 8.79 17.64
N SER A 129 12.31 8.93 17.53
CA SER A 129 13.03 10.11 17.99
C SER A 129 12.94 11.33 17.07
N VAL A 130 12.40 11.19 15.85
CA VAL A 130 12.34 12.31 14.88
C VAL A 130 11.19 13.27 15.24
N PRO A 131 11.48 14.49 15.73
CA PRO A 131 10.45 15.45 16.06
C PRO A 131 9.60 15.85 14.85
N GLY A 132 8.28 15.77 15.02
CA GLY A 132 7.32 16.18 14.00
C GLY A 132 7.33 15.32 12.75
N LEU A 133 7.77 14.05 12.86
CA LEU A 133 7.62 13.03 11.81
C LEU A 133 6.14 12.80 11.53
N LYS A 134 5.74 12.94 10.25
CA LYS A 134 4.35 12.87 9.80
C LYS A 134 4.11 11.67 8.87
N GLU A 135 5.07 11.35 8.02
CA GLU A 135 4.92 10.25 7.05
C GLU A 135 6.22 9.46 6.94
N VAL A 136 6.08 8.13 6.81
CA VAL A 136 7.18 7.21 6.55
C VAL A 136 6.75 6.27 5.43
N ASP A 137 7.49 6.24 4.33
CA ASP A 137 7.26 5.29 3.26
C ASP A 137 8.49 4.41 3.07
N LEU A 138 8.28 3.10 3.02
CA LEU A 138 9.33 2.10 2.88
C LEU A 138 9.11 1.30 1.60
N LYS A 139 10.21 0.99 0.93
CA LYS A 139 10.27 0.03 -0.16
C LYS A 139 11.12 -1.15 0.28
N VAL A 140 10.49 -2.31 0.37
CA VAL A 140 11.12 -3.54 0.85
C VAL A 140 11.05 -4.62 -0.22
N ILE A 141 11.84 -5.69 -0.08
CA ILE A 141 11.69 -6.84 -0.98
C ILE A 141 10.35 -7.52 -0.73
N ARG A 142 9.99 -7.72 0.55
CA ARG A 142 8.80 -8.45 0.97
C ARG A 142 8.15 -7.80 2.18
N VAL A 143 6.83 -7.71 2.17
CA VAL A 143 6.08 -7.36 3.38
C VAL A 143 5.85 -8.63 4.19
N THR A 144 6.65 -8.82 5.23
CA THR A 144 6.54 -9.93 6.18
C THR A 144 5.68 -9.54 7.40
N GLU A 145 5.35 -10.52 8.24
CA GLU A 145 4.64 -10.26 9.50
C GLU A 145 5.46 -9.36 10.44
N ASN A 146 6.78 -9.50 10.38
CA ASN A 146 7.71 -8.69 11.16
C ASN A 146 7.66 -7.21 10.74
N TRP A 147 7.75 -6.92 9.45
CA TRP A 147 7.57 -5.56 8.91
C TRP A 147 6.21 -4.97 9.31
N ALA A 148 5.12 -5.73 9.16
CA ALA A 148 3.79 -5.25 9.53
C ALA A 148 3.69 -4.92 11.03
N THR A 149 4.25 -5.76 11.90
CA THR A 149 4.25 -5.56 13.36
C THR A 149 5.06 -4.32 13.75
N ARG A 150 6.23 -4.14 13.13
CA ARG A 150 7.09 -2.96 13.30
C ARG A 150 6.39 -1.67 12.91
N MET A 151 5.70 -1.66 11.78
CA MET A 151 4.96 -0.47 11.33
C MET A 151 3.77 -0.16 12.23
N LEU A 152 3.05 -1.18 12.71
CA LEU A 152 1.98 -0.98 13.69
C LEU A 152 2.53 -0.41 15.00
N SER A 153 3.66 -0.92 15.47
CA SER A 153 4.34 -0.41 16.67
C SER A 153 4.69 1.06 16.50
N LEU A 154 5.35 1.42 15.39
CA LEU A 154 5.71 2.80 15.09
C LEU A 154 4.48 3.72 15.02
N MET A 155 3.38 3.27 14.41
CA MET A 155 2.12 4.03 14.37
C MET A 155 1.53 4.27 15.77
N GLN A 156 1.74 3.34 16.70
CA GLN A 156 1.24 3.44 18.07
C GLN A 156 2.13 4.29 18.97
N THR A 157 3.45 4.27 18.77
CA THR A 157 4.41 5.00 19.62
C THR A 157 4.64 6.43 19.15
N CYS A 158 4.51 6.71 17.85
CA CYS A 158 4.72 8.04 17.28
C CYS A 158 3.41 8.86 17.16
N PRO A 159 3.05 9.73 18.12
CA PRO A 159 1.77 10.46 18.09
C PRO A 159 1.66 11.48 16.95
N SER A 160 2.79 11.97 16.42
CA SER A 160 2.79 12.91 15.28
C SER A 160 2.62 12.22 13.93
N LEU A 161 2.77 10.89 13.90
CA LEU A 161 2.78 10.11 12.67
C LEU A 161 1.36 9.95 12.13
N GLN A 162 1.17 10.40 10.90
CA GLN A 162 -0.13 10.42 10.22
C GLN A 162 -0.23 9.33 9.17
N HIS A 163 0.91 8.90 8.61
CA HIS A 163 0.96 7.88 7.57
C HIS A 163 2.20 7.00 7.68
N ILE A 164 2.01 5.69 7.49
CA ILE A 164 3.09 4.77 7.18
C ILE A 164 2.69 3.97 5.94
N GLY A 165 3.57 3.89 4.95
CA GLY A 165 3.45 3.05 3.77
C GLY A 165 4.60 2.05 3.67
N VAL A 166 4.29 0.83 3.27
CA VAL A 166 5.27 -0.19 2.88
C VAL A 166 4.85 -0.79 1.56
N VAL A 167 5.75 -0.81 0.59
CA VAL A 167 5.51 -1.38 -0.75
C VAL A 167 6.63 -2.34 -1.14
N THR A 168 6.30 -3.32 -1.98
CA THR A 168 7.31 -4.27 -2.48
C THR A 168 7.89 -3.87 -3.84
N ASP A 169 9.17 -4.21 -4.03
CA ASP A 169 9.92 -4.09 -5.29
C ASP A 169 9.50 -5.16 -6.32
N ALA A 170 8.21 -5.19 -6.65
CA ALA A 170 7.60 -5.78 -7.85
C ALA A 170 8.45 -6.78 -8.67
N GLU A 171 8.60 -8.00 -8.14
CA GLU A 171 8.64 -9.28 -8.85
C GLU A 171 8.70 -10.32 -7.73
N LEU A 172 7.53 -10.76 -7.28
CA LEU A 172 7.47 -11.74 -6.20
C LEU A 172 8.16 -13.02 -6.68
N PRO A 173 9.04 -13.61 -5.85
CA PRO A 173 9.55 -14.93 -6.14
C PRO A 173 8.38 -15.89 -6.30
N LYS A 174 8.54 -16.88 -7.19
CA LYS A 174 7.60 -17.99 -7.32
C LYS A 174 7.31 -18.59 -5.93
N ARG A 175 6.12 -19.17 -5.75
CA ARG A 175 5.57 -19.74 -4.50
C ARG A 175 6.48 -20.70 -3.71
N ASP A 176 7.68 -21.01 -4.20
CA ASP A 176 8.60 -22.00 -3.66
C ASP A 176 9.56 -21.43 -2.58
N SER A 177 9.49 -20.13 -2.25
CA SER A 177 10.29 -19.56 -1.15
C SER A 177 9.59 -19.70 0.21
N VAL A 178 10.36 -20.09 1.23
CA VAL A 178 9.91 -20.48 2.58
C VAL A 178 9.18 -19.36 3.36
N GLU A 179 9.44 -18.08 3.06
CA GLU A 179 8.73 -16.96 3.69
C GLU A 179 7.71 -16.30 2.75
N GLU A 180 6.43 -16.43 3.10
CA GLU A 180 5.31 -15.87 2.35
C GLU A 180 5.21 -14.35 2.54
N CYS A 181 5.37 -13.60 1.45
CA CYS A 181 5.03 -12.18 1.40
C CYS A 181 3.51 -12.01 1.63
N LEU A 182 3.12 -11.20 2.61
CA LEU A 182 1.72 -11.01 3.02
C LEU A 182 0.92 -10.20 2.00
N CYS A 183 1.53 -9.17 1.42
CA CYS A 183 0.89 -8.24 0.49
C CYS A 183 1.90 -7.50 -0.38
N VAL A 184 1.42 -6.80 -1.41
CA VAL A 184 2.24 -5.92 -2.27
C VAL A 184 2.38 -4.55 -1.65
N SER A 185 1.31 -4.07 -1.00
CA SER A 185 1.33 -2.81 -0.28
C SER A 185 0.59 -2.95 1.04
N LEU A 186 1.15 -2.34 2.07
CA LEU A 186 0.58 -2.14 3.38
C LEU A 186 0.64 -0.65 3.67
N SER A 187 -0.48 -0.06 4.06
CA SER A 187 -0.53 1.35 4.43
C SER A 187 -1.39 1.55 5.66
N MET A 188 -0.93 2.42 6.53
CA MET A 188 -1.56 2.78 7.78
C MET A 188 -1.67 4.30 7.81
N SER A 189 -2.78 4.81 8.33
CA SER A 189 -2.91 6.24 8.57
C SER A 189 -3.77 6.51 9.78
N ASN A 190 -3.48 7.63 10.45
CA ASN A 190 -4.27 8.15 11.55
C ASN A 190 -4.67 9.58 11.19
N ARG A 191 -5.97 9.79 10.98
CA ARG A 191 -6.51 11.09 10.63
C ARG A 191 -7.73 11.35 11.48
N ASN A 192 -7.73 12.48 12.19
CA ASN A 192 -8.86 12.94 13.01
C ASN A 192 -9.33 11.91 14.06
N GLY A 193 -8.41 11.12 14.61
CA GLY A 193 -8.71 10.09 15.62
C GLY A 193 -9.22 8.76 15.04
N ASP A 194 -9.31 8.66 13.71
CA ASP A 194 -9.63 7.41 13.01
C ASP A 194 -8.36 6.82 12.40
N PHE A 195 -8.18 5.53 12.65
CA PHE A 195 -7.12 4.71 12.09
C PHE A 195 -7.63 3.95 10.88
N THR A 196 -6.90 4.03 9.78
CA THR A 196 -7.16 3.27 8.57
C THR A 196 -5.99 2.36 8.25
N LEU A 197 -6.25 1.06 8.12
CA LEU A 197 -5.33 0.07 7.58
C LEU A 197 -5.79 -0.33 6.18
N SER A 198 -4.91 -0.23 5.19
CA SER A 198 -5.19 -0.66 3.82
C SER A 198 -4.11 -1.62 3.32
N ILE A 199 -4.55 -2.75 2.80
CA ILE A 199 -3.71 -3.82 2.26
C ILE A 199 -4.05 -4.05 0.80
N GLU A 200 -3.04 -4.10 -0.04
CA GLU A 200 -3.16 -4.41 -1.46
C GLU A 200 -2.41 -5.70 -1.80
N GLY A 201 -3.11 -6.59 -2.50
CA GLY A 201 -2.66 -7.93 -2.83
C GLY A 201 -1.81 -8.02 -4.10
N ARG A 202 -1.39 -9.26 -4.39
CA ARG A 202 -0.48 -9.63 -5.49
C ARG A 202 -0.99 -9.37 -6.91
N GLY A 203 -2.29 -9.16 -7.09
CA GLY A 203 -2.91 -9.08 -8.42
C GLY A 203 -2.69 -7.75 -9.16
N TRP A 204 -2.26 -6.70 -8.46
CA TRP A 204 -2.24 -5.34 -8.99
C TRP A 204 -1.03 -4.60 -8.42
N ILE A 205 0.08 -4.60 -9.14
CA ILE A 205 1.26 -3.83 -8.76
C ILE A 205 1.07 -2.40 -9.28
N ARG A 206 0.86 -1.45 -8.37
CA ARG A 206 1.04 -0.02 -8.66
C ARG A 206 2.32 0.45 -7.95
N SER A 207 3.27 0.98 -8.72
CA SER A 207 4.37 1.78 -8.20
C SER A 207 3.81 3.05 -7.57
N VAL A 208 3.59 3.02 -6.25
CA VAL A 208 3.09 4.16 -5.46
C VAL A 208 4.19 5.20 -5.24
N PHE A 209 5.47 4.83 -5.34
CA PHE A 209 6.57 5.77 -5.23
C PHE A 209 6.68 6.68 -6.47
N MET A 210 6.46 7.98 -6.27
CA MET A 210 6.86 9.07 -7.18
C MET A 210 6.22 9.10 -8.58
N GLY A 211 4.92 8.82 -8.71
CA GLY A 211 4.13 9.25 -9.88
C GLY A 211 4.45 8.59 -11.23
N PHE A 212 5.36 7.62 -11.30
CA PHE A 212 5.61 6.88 -12.54
C PHE A 212 4.67 5.69 -12.65
N SER A 213 3.69 5.83 -13.54
CA SER A 213 2.71 4.80 -13.86
C SER A 213 3.26 3.85 -14.93
N SER A 214 3.46 2.58 -14.57
CA SER A 214 3.39 1.48 -15.54
C SER A 214 2.81 0.26 -14.84
N ALA A 215 1.49 0.11 -14.92
CA ALA A 215 0.82 -1.11 -14.52
C ALA A 215 1.09 -2.18 -15.58
N LYS A 216 1.85 -3.22 -15.24
CA LYS A 216 1.83 -4.47 -16.02
C LYS A 216 0.70 -5.32 -15.49
N SER A 217 -0.37 -5.44 -16.28
CA SER A 217 -1.46 -6.38 -16.01
C SER A 217 -0.95 -7.81 -16.18
N LEU A 218 -0.98 -8.62 -15.12
CA LEU A 218 -0.94 -10.08 -15.26
C LEU A 218 -2.25 -10.56 -15.90
N SER A 219 -2.22 -11.72 -16.54
CA SER A 219 -3.29 -12.27 -17.39
C SER A 219 -4.64 -12.48 -16.67
N PRO A 220 -5.78 -12.42 -17.39
CA PRO A 220 -7.12 -12.25 -16.81
C PRO A 220 -7.72 -13.43 -16.04
N GLN A 221 -7.28 -14.68 -16.23
CA GLN A 221 -7.95 -15.88 -15.67
C GLN A 221 -7.36 -16.42 -14.34
N THR A 222 -6.41 -15.71 -13.73
CA THR A 222 -5.78 -16.10 -12.44
C THR A 222 -5.82 -14.98 -11.39
N LYS A 223 -6.65 -13.96 -11.61
CA LYS A 223 -6.72 -12.79 -10.73
C LYS A 223 -7.56 -13.08 -9.50
N SER A 224 -6.99 -12.75 -8.34
CA SER A 224 -7.65 -12.80 -7.04
C SER A 224 -9.02 -12.10 -7.06
N SER A 225 -10.06 -12.73 -6.52
CA SER A 225 -11.38 -12.10 -6.43
C SER A 225 -11.40 -10.88 -5.50
N LEU A 226 -10.52 -10.82 -4.51
CA LEU A 226 -10.35 -9.68 -3.60
C LEU A 226 -8.91 -9.16 -3.67
N SER A 227 -8.72 -7.98 -4.25
CA SER A 227 -7.40 -7.42 -4.52
C SER A 227 -6.93 -6.39 -3.50
N ARG A 228 -7.86 -5.72 -2.81
CA ARG A 228 -7.55 -4.73 -1.78
C ARG A 228 -8.63 -4.73 -0.72
N ILE A 229 -8.22 -4.55 0.52
CA ILE A 229 -9.10 -4.26 1.64
C ILE A 229 -8.57 -3.06 2.40
N SER A 230 -9.45 -2.14 2.76
CA SER A 230 -9.19 -1.04 3.67
C SER A 230 -10.23 -1.07 4.77
N LEU A 231 -9.82 -0.78 6.00
CA LEU A 231 -10.71 -0.75 7.14
C LEU A 231 -10.37 0.44 8.02
N THR A 232 -11.40 1.10 8.53
CA THR A 232 -11.28 2.27 9.39
C THR A 232 -11.99 2.04 10.71
N CYS A 233 -11.29 2.27 11.81
CA CYS A 233 -11.78 2.15 13.18
C CYS A 233 -11.17 3.26 14.05
N PRO A 234 -11.73 3.53 15.25
CA PRO A 234 -11.14 4.51 16.16
C PRO A 234 -9.69 4.16 16.51
N HIS A 235 -8.81 5.16 16.50
CA HIS A 235 -7.39 5.00 16.83
C HIS A 235 -7.16 4.37 18.20
N SER A 236 -8.07 4.60 19.16
CA SER A 236 -7.99 4.00 20.50
C SER A 236 -8.06 2.47 20.50
N GLN A 237 -8.50 1.84 19.40
CA GLN A 237 -8.69 0.39 19.29
C GLN A 237 -7.53 -0.33 18.58
N ILE A 238 -6.51 0.38 18.08
CA ILE A 238 -5.44 -0.26 17.29
C ILE A 238 -4.73 -1.34 18.12
N SER A 239 -4.45 -1.07 19.39
CA SER A 239 -3.73 -1.99 20.28
C SER A 239 -4.55 -3.22 20.68
N THR A 240 -5.88 -3.19 20.55
CA THR A 240 -6.75 -4.31 20.91
C THR A 240 -6.94 -5.30 19.76
N ILE A 241 -6.56 -4.92 18.53
CA ILE A 241 -6.82 -5.68 17.32
C ILE A 241 -5.61 -6.55 16.97
N ARG A 242 -5.85 -7.83 16.66
CA ARG A 242 -4.80 -8.77 16.22
C ARG A 242 -4.54 -8.64 14.72
N TRP A 243 -3.86 -7.57 14.33
CA TRP A 243 -3.60 -7.23 12.91
C TRP A 243 -2.82 -8.29 12.13
N THR A 244 -1.93 -9.06 12.76
CA THR A 244 -1.20 -10.13 12.08
C THR A 244 -2.13 -11.25 11.61
N GLY A 245 -3.14 -11.58 12.42
CA GLY A 245 -4.20 -12.53 12.06
C GLY A 245 -4.98 -12.04 10.83
N PHE A 246 -5.30 -10.75 10.79
CA PHE A 246 -5.97 -10.13 9.64
C PHE A 246 -5.16 -10.24 8.36
N LEU A 247 -3.88 -9.85 8.41
CA LEU A 247 -2.97 -9.88 7.26
C LEU A 247 -2.84 -11.29 6.70
N ARG A 248 -2.73 -12.29 7.58
CA ARG A 248 -2.66 -13.70 7.19
C ARG A 248 -3.95 -14.19 6.53
N THR A 249 -5.10 -13.84 7.10
CA THR A 249 -6.42 -14.19 6.53
C THR A 249 -6.63 -13.52 5.17
N PHE A 250 -6.29 -12.24 5.04
CA PHE A 250 -6.34 -11.54 3.76
C PHE A 250 -5.41 -12.17 2.71
N ASN A 251 -4.16 -12.49 3.06
CA ASN A 251 -3.21 -13.13 2.14
C ASN A 251 -3.76 -14.46 1.58
N LYS A 252 -4.45 -15.25 2.42
CA LYS A 252 -5.12 -16.48 1.99
C LYS A 252 -6.25 -16.20 1.01
N VAL A 253 -7.14 -15.26 1.30
CA VAL A 253 -8.26 -14.88 0.41
C VAL A 253 -7.74 -14.29 -0.91
N ASN A 254 -6.75 -13.40 -0.84
CA ASN A 254 -6.18 -12.74 -2.00
C ASN A 254 -5.39 -13.70 -2.94
N GLY A 255 -5.19 -14.95 -2.54
CA GLY A 255 -4.62 -16.00 -3.39
C GLY A 255 -5.65 -16.80 -4.19
N LEU A 256 -6.95 -16.53 -4.00
CA LEU A 256 -8.04 -17.40 -4.42
C LEU A 256 -9.01 -16.67 -5.37
N THR A 257 -9.62 -17.47 -6.25
CA THR A 257 -10.75 -17.06 -7.09
C THR A 257 -12.06 -17.46 -6.40
N GLU A 258 -13.16 -16.77 -6.73
CA GLU A 258 -14.51 -17.10 -6.24
C GLU A 258 -14.95 -18.54 -6.56
N SER A 259 -14.42 -19.14 -7.63
CA SER A 259 -14.68 -20.53 -8.01
C SER A 259 -13.93 -21.56 -7.16
N CYS A 260 -12.99 -21.13 -6.31
CA CYS A 260 -12.24 -22.03 -5.45
C CYS A 260 -13.07 -22.46 -4.24
N GLU A 261 -13.17 -23.76 -3.99
CA GLU A 261 -13.91 -24.33 -2.84
C GLU A 261 -13.48 -23.74 -1.49
N LYS A 262 -12.21 -23.37 -1.35
CA LYS A 262 -11.66 -22.79 -0.11
C LYS A 262 -11.96 -21.29 0.05
N PHE A 263 -12.42 -20.62 -1.01
CA PHE A 263 -12.64 -19.18 -0.98
C PHE A 263 -13.65 -18.80 0.11
N ASP A 264 -14.78 -19.51 0.17
CA ASP A 264 -15.84 -19.22 1.14
C ASP A 264 -15.37 -19.39 2.59
N GLU A 265 -14.62 -20.46 2.88
CA GLU A 265 -14.06 -20.67 4.22
C GLU A 265 -13.12 -19.53 4.62
N GLN A 266 -12.20 -19.15 3.74
CA GLN A 266 -11.22 -18.09 4.02
C GLN A 266 -11.90 -16.70 4.09
N PHE A 267 -12.91 -16.45 3.26
CA PHE A 267 -13.67 -15.21 3.30
C PHE A 267 -14.53 -15.12 4.56
N ASN A 268 -15.14 -16.23 5.01
CA ASN A 268 -15.88 -16.27 6.27
C ASN A 268 -14.95 -16.01 7.47
N ALA A 269 -13.71 -16.51 7.43
CA ALA A 269 -12.71 -16.14 8.42
C ALA A 269 -12.37 -14.64 8.38
N LEU A 270 -12.33 -14.03 7.19
CA LEU A 270 -12.14 -12.59 7.02
C LEU A 270 -13.32 -11.78 7.59
N LEU A 271 -14.56 -12.19 7.30
CA LEU A 271 -15.76 -11.59 7.86
C LEU A 271 -15.79 -11.69 9.39
N SER A 272 -15.49 -12.87 9.93
CA SER A 272 -15.40 -13.10 11.37
C SER A 272 -14.37 -12.16 12.02
N PHE A 273 -13.23 -11.94 11.36
CA PHE A 273 -12.26 -10.96 11.81
C PHE A 273 -12.85 -9.54 11.80
N LEU A 274 -13.46 -9.10 10.71
CA LEU A 274 -14.05 -7.76 10.60
C LEU A 274 -15.10 -7.51 11.69
N ASN A 275 -15.94 -8.51 11.97
CA ASN A 275 -16.95 -8.46 13.04
C ASN A 275 -16.32 -8.34 14.44
N SER A 276 -15.08 -8.81 14.61
CA SER A 276 -14.34 -8.70 15.87
C SER A 276 -13.66 -7.35 16.06
N VAL A 277 -13.62 -6.48 15.04
CA VAL A 277 -12.98 -5.16 15.12
C VAL A 277 -13.91 -4.18 15.86
N PRO A 278 -13.56 -3.75 17.08
CA PRO A 278 -14.43 -2.88 17.85
C PRO A 278 -14.52 -1.50 17.20
N GLY A 279 -15.76 -1.03 17.00
CA GLY A 279 -16.03 0.27 16.41
C GLY A 279 -15.63 0.39 14.94
N LEU A 280 -15.57 -0.71 14.18
CA LEU A 280 -15.34 -0.67 12.74
C LEU A 280 -16.37 0.26 12.07
N LYS A 281 -15.90 1.37 11.48
CA LYS A 281 -16.75 2.41 10.89
C LYS A 281 -16.85 2.29 9.38
N LYS A 282 -15.74 1.94 8.72
CA LYS A 282 -15.67 1.91 7.26
C LYS A 282 -14.89 0.71 6.75
N VAL A 283 -15.37 0.11 5.66
CA VAL A 283 -14.67 -0.94 4.92
C VAL A 283 -14.68 -0.62 3.43
N ASP A 284 -13.50 -0.55 2.80
CA ASP A 284 -13.38 -0.48 1.34
C ASP A 284 -12.83 -1.82 0.81
N LEU A 285 -13.51 -2.39 -0.18
CA LEU A 285 -13.13 -3.62 -0.85
C LEU A 285 -12.92 -3.33 -2.34
N ASN A 286 -11.84 -3.88 -2.90
CA ASN A 286 -11.62 -3.90 -4.35
C ASN A 286 -11.76 -5.34 -4.85
N VAL A 287 -12.86 -5.59 -5.56
CA VAL A 287 -13.22 -6.90 -6.11
C VAL A 287 -13.07 -6.87 -7.62
N ASN A 288 -12.80 -7.97 -8.31
CA ASN A 288 -12.68 -7.90 -9.78
C ASN A 288 -14.01 -7.58 -10.46
N ILE A 289 -15.07 -8.25 -9.99
CA ILE A 289 -16.42 -8.17 -10.55
C ILE A 289 -17.40 -8.17 -9.37
N LEU A 290 -18.35 -7.24 -9.36
CA LEU A 290 -19.47 -7.29 -8.42
C LEU A 290 -20.51 -8.29 -8.92
N SER A 291 -20.33 -9.56 -8.56
CA SER A 291 -21.28 -10.64 -8.81
C SER A 291 -22.41 -10.64 -7.77
N LYS A 292 -23.46 -11.44 -8.02
CA LYS A 292 -24.47 -11.75 -6.99
C LYS A 292 -23.84 -12.28 -5.70
N SER A 293 -22.77 -13.07 -5.81
CA SER A 293 -22.08 -13.68 -4.68
C SER A 293 -21.37 -12.61 -3.82
N TRP A 294 -20.69 -11.63 -4.44
CA TRP A 294 -20.13 -10.48 -3.73
C TRP A 294 -21.19 -9.58 -3.11
N ALA A 295 -22.31 -9.37 -3.80
CA ALA A 295 -23.43 -8.64 -3.25
C ALA A 295 -23.96 -9.29 -1.96
N THR A 296 -24.18 -10.61 -1.95
CA THR A 296 -24.58 -11.34 -0.72
C THR A 296 -23.57 -11.15 0.41
N ARG A 297 -22.28 -11.38 0.15
CA ARG A 297 -21.20 -11.23 1.15
C ARG A 297 -21.12 -9.81 1.73
N THR A 298 -21.42 -8.81 0.91
CA THR A 298 -21.46 -7.41 1.33
C THR A 298 -22.63 -7.16 2.27
N LEU A 299 -23.80 -7.72 1.96
CA LEU A 299 -24.97 -7.63 2.84
C LEU A 299 -24.72 -8.34 4.17
N ASP A 300 -24.11 -9.52 4.15
CA ASP A 300 -23.71 -10.25 5.36
C ASP A 300 -22.79 -9.38 6.24
N LEU A 301 -21.82 -8.70 5.63
CA LEU A 301 -20.93 -7.78 6.34
C LEU A 301 -21.69 -6.59 6.95
N ILE A 302 -22.59 -5.97 6.19
CA ILE A 302 -23.43 -4.86 6.69
C ILE A 302 -24.30 -5.31 7.87
N GLN A 303 -24.89 -6.49 7.78
CA GLN A 303 -25.79 -7.03 8.81
C GLN A 303 -25.04 -7.47 10.07
N THR A 304 -23.80 -7.91 9.94
CA THR A 304 -23.01 -8.44 11.06
C THR A 304 -22.12 -7.39 11.75
N CYS A 305 -21.87 -6.23 11.10
CA CYS A 305 -21.14 -5.10 11.68
C CYS A 305 -22.08 -3.92 11.99
N PRO A 306 -22.71 -3.85 13.18
CA PRO A 306 -23.67 -2.78 13.51
C PRO A 306 -23.03 -1.39 13.63
N SER A 307 -21.71 -1.29 13.84
CA SER A 307 -20.99 -0.02 13.87
C SER A 307 -20.60 0.51 12.49
N LEU A 308 -20.82 -0.26 11.43
CA LEU A 308 -20.41 0.07 10.08
C LEU A 308 -21.30 1.18 9.51
N GLN A 309 -20.67 2.28 9.14
CA GLN A 309 -21.33 3.49 8.62
C GLN A 309 -21.13 3.62 7.11
N ASP A 310 -20.00 3.16 6.58
CA ASP A 310 -19.66 3.27 5.17
C ASP A 310 -19.03 1.97 4.67
N ILE A 311 -19.53 1.47 3.55
CA ILE A 311 -18.90 0.39 2.82
C ILE A 311 -18.72 0.79 1.37
N ARG A 312 -17.51 0.63 0.83
CA ARG A 312 -17.22 0.87 -0.58
C ARG A 312 -16.83 -0.43 -1.26
N LEU A 313 -17.48 -0.72 -2.38
CA LEU A 313 -17.08 -1.75 -3.32
C LEU A 313 -16.62 -1.09 -4.61
N ALA A 314 -15.31 -1.14 -4.87
CA ALA A 314 -14.78 -0.83 -6.18
C ALA A 314 -14.65 -2.12 -6.98
N ALA A 315 -15.24 -2.18 -8.18
CA ALA A 315 -14.95 -3.24 -9.13
C ALA A 315 -13.70 -2.87 -9.93
N GLY A 316 -12.69 -3.74 -9.88
CA GLY A 316 -11.37 -3.56 -10.47
C GLY A 316 -10.61 -2.35 -9.94
N PHE A 317 -9.33 -2.28 -10.28
CA PHE A 317 -8.49 -1.18 -9.81
C PHE A 317 -8.98 0.18 -10.33
N GLY A 318 -9.30 1.06 -9.38
CA GLY A 318 -9.80 2.41 -9.67
C GLY A 318 -11.17 2.41 -10.36
N GLY A 319 -12.02 1.40 -10.11
CA GLY A 319 -13.37 1.34 -10.69
C GLY A 319 -13.38 0.91 -12.16
N LYS A 320 -12.40 0.10 -12.58
CA LYS A 320 -12.25 -0.37 -13.97
C LYS A 320 -12.85 -1.76 -14.24
N GLY A 321 -13.24 -2.48 -13.20
CA GLY A 321 -13.91 -3.76 -13.29
C GLY A 321 -15.42 -3.63 -13.44
N LEU A 322 -16.11 -4.77 -13.56
CA LEU A 322 -17.53 -4.81 -13.88
C LEU A 322 -18.43 -4.83 -12.64
N LEU A 323 -19.55 -4.10 -12.75
CA LEU A 323 -20.70 -4.22 -11.87
C LEU A 323 -21.80 -4.96 -12.63
N LEU A 324 -22.13 -6.18 -12.21
CA LEU A 324 -23.18 -6.98 -12.84
C LEU A 324 -24.56 -6.58 -12.28
N GLU A 325 -25.57 -6.52 -13.16
CA GLU A 325 -26.92 -6.08 -12.80
C GLU A 325 -27.53 -6.89 -11.65
N GLU A 326 -27.33 -8.19 -11.61
CA GLU A 326 -27.86 -9.05 -10.55
C GLU A 326 -27.24 -8.73 -9.19
N GLY A 327 -25.97 -8.31 -9.15
CA GLY A 327 -25.31 -7.85 -7.92
C GLY A 327 -25.86 -6.50 -7.48
N ILE A 328 -26.01 -5.55 -8.43
CA ILE A 328 -26.57 -4.22 -8.17
C ILE A 328 -28.01 -4.33 -7.65
N LYS A 329 -28.87 -5.08 -8.36
CA LYS A 329 -30.29 -5.27 -7.99
C LYS A 329 -30.43 -5.89 -6.61
N LEU A 330 -29.67 -6.95 -6.32
CA LEU A 330 -29.69 -7.57 -4.98
C LEU A 330 -29.35 -6.54 -3.89
N LEU A 331 -28.35 -5.69 -4.12
CA LEU A 331 -27.99 -4.65 -3.17
C LEU A 331 -29.03 -3.53 -3.08
N GLN A 332 -29.73 -3.18 -4.15
CA GLN A 332 -30.78 -2.14 -4.13
C GLN A 332 -32.05 -2.62 -3.44
N GLU A 333 -32.43 -3.88 -3.65
CA GLU A 333 -33.66 -4.48 -3.12
C GLU A 333 -33.54 -4.91 -1.65
N SER A 334 -32.31 -5.03 -1.13
CA SER A 334 -32.08 -5.47 0.25
C SER A 334 -32.39 -4.38 1.27
N GLU A 335 -33.10 -4.75 2.33
CA GLU A 335 -33.27 -3.90 3.51
C GLU A 335 -31.93 -3.75 4.23
N LYS A 336 -31.35 -2.55 4.13
CA LYS A 336 -30.13 -2.16 4.85
C LYS A 336 -30.51 -1.26 6.02
N GLY A 337 -29.68 -1.29 7.06
CA GLY A 337 -29.79 -0.32 8.15
C GLY A 337 -29.75 1.10 7.58
N PRO A 338 -30.60 2.03 8.07
CA PRO A 338 -30.65 3.40 7.56
C PRO A 338 -29.34 4.17 7.76
N ASP A 339 -28.48 3.69 8.66
CA ASP A 339 -27.27 4.37 9.09
C ASP A 339 -26.00 3.92 8.35
N CYS A 340 -26.12 2.97 7.41
CA CYS A 340 -24.99 2.48 6.62
C CYS A 340 -25.13 2.89 5.14
N THR A 341 -24.11 3.55 4.62
CA THR A 341 -24.00 3.94 3.22
C THR A 341 -23.16 2.93 2.44
N LEU A 342 -23.72 2.35 1.38
CA LEU A 342 -22.99 1.52 0.43
C LEU A 342 -22.66 2.31 -0.83
N THR A 343 -21.38 2.41 -1.16
CA THR A 343 -20.89 3.02 -2.41
C THR A 343 -20.36 1.94 -3.35
N LEU A 344 -20.85 1.90 -4.59
CA LEU A 344 -20.34 1.05 -5.68
C LEU A 344 -19.64 1.92 -6.72
N ASP A 345 -18.50 1.47 -7.23
CA ASP A 345 -17.71 2.18 -8.24
C ASP A 345 -17.19 1.17 -9.27
N GLY A 346 -17.53 1.34 -10.54
CA GLY A 346 -17.16 0.40 -11.59
C GLY A 346 -17.87 0.62 -12.91
N TRP A 347 -17.67 -0.29 -13.85
CA TRP A 347 -18.35 -0.33 -15.14
C TRP A 347 -19.62 -1.17 -15.03
N ARG A 348 -20.78 -0.53 -15.07
CA ARG A 348 -22.06 -1.20 -15.10
C ARG A 348 -22.23 -1.91 -16.44
N CYS A 349 -22.38 -3.24 -16.38
CA CYS A 349 -22.69 -4.05 -17.54
C CYS A 349 -24.22 -4.12 -17.73
N THR A 350 -24.73 -3.62 -18.85
CA THR A 350 -26.17 -3.64 -19.16
C THR A 350 -26.63 -4.90 -19.90
N LYS A 351 -25.68 -5.78 -20.27
CA LYS A 351 -25.97 -7.07 -20.90
C LYS A 351 -26.27 -8.13 -19.84
N PRO A 352 -26.93 -9.24 -20.22
CA PRO A 352 -27.01 -10.44 -19.39
C PRO A 352 -25.62 -10.85 -18.87
N SER A 353 -25.57 -11.24 -17.59
CA SER A 353 -24.34 -11.48 -16.81
C SER A 353 -23.44 -12.59 -17.34
N ASP A 354 -23.95 -13.44 -18.22
CA ASP A 354 -23.23 -14.49 -18.94
C ASP A 354 -22.42 -13.97 -20.14
N GLN A 355 -22.62 -12.71 -20.56
CA GLN A 355 -22.00 -12.16 -21.78
C GLN A 355 -20.81 -11.24 -21.54
N CYS A 356 -20.54 -10.80 -20.30
CA CYS A 356 -19.42 -9.91 -19.98
C CYS A 356 -18.78 -10.36 -18.67
N THR A 357 -17.75 -11.20 -18.79
CA THR A 357 -17.03 -11.76 -17.63
C THR A 357 -15.51 -11.60 -17.76
N GLY A 358 -15.00 -11.33 -18.96
CA GLY A 358 -13.59 -11.09 -19.23
C GLY A 358 -13.19 -9.63 -19.11
N GLU A 359 -11.90 -9.35 -18.90
CA GLU A 359 -11.34 -7.98 -18.86
C GLU A 359 -11.42 -7.29 -20.24
N GLU A 360 -11.34 -8.09 -21.31
CA GLU A 360 -11.62 -7.67 -22.68
C GLU A 360 -13.03 -7.06 -22.85
N ASP A 361 -13.98 -7.48 -22.00
CA ASP A 361 -15.35 -7.00 -22.07
C ASP A 361 -15.56 -5.68 -21.32
N TRP A 362 -14.60 -5.25 -20.48
CA TRP A 362 -14.79 -4.11 -19.57
C TRP A 362 -14.89 -2.78 -20.31
N ASN A 363 -14.18 -2.64 -21.42
CA ASN A 363 -14.16 -1.43 -22.24
C ASN A 363 -15.12 -1.49 -23.44
N LEU A 364 -16.07 -2.43 -23.44
CA LEU A 364 -17.08 -2.48 -24.49
C LEU A 364 -18.01 -1.26 -24.37
N TYR A 365 -18.43 -0.73 -25.52
CA TYR A 365 -19.32 0.44 -25.62
C TYR A 365 -20.65 0.31 -24.87
N CYS A 366 -21.05 -0.92 -24.51
CA CYS A 366 -22.28 -1.17 -23.74
C CYS A 366 -22.12 -0.94 -22.24
N ASN A 367 -20.89 -0.72 -21.76
CA ASN A 367 -20.63 -0.51 -20.35
C ASN A 367 -20.56 0.99 -20.06
N GLN A 368 -21.11 1.39 -18.92
CA GLN A 368 -21.03 2.76 -18.45
C GLN A 368 -20.33 2.79 -17.11
N ARG A 369 -19.35 3.69 -16.97
CA ARG A 369 -18.72 3.90 -15.68
C ARG A 369 -19.68 4.65 -14.77
N VAL A 370 -19.96 4.09 -13.62
CA VAL A 370 -20.94 4.65 -12.67
C VAL A 370 -20.38 4.62 -11.26
N LYS A 371 -20.89 5.56 -10.46
CA LYS A 371 -20.78 5.53 -9.01
C LYS A 371 -22.19 5.49 -8.44
N LEU A 372 -22.52 4.40 -7.76
CA LEU A 372 -23.81 4.21 -7.09
C LEU A 372 -23.64 4.44 -5.61
N GLN A 373 -24.58 5.14 -4.98
CA GLN A 373 -24.62 5.28 -3.53
C GLN A 373 -26.01 4.85 -3.04
N ILE A 374 -26.03 3.90 -2.11
CA ILE A 374 -27.25 3.30 -1.56
C ILE A 374 -27.24 3.54 -0.06
N CYS A 375 -28.25 4.22 0.46
CA CYS A 375 -28.42 4.50 1.89
C CYS A 375 -29.90 4.31 2.27
N GLY A 376 -30.18 3.33 3.14
CA GLY A 376 -31.55 2.87 3.38
C GLY A 376 -32.25 2.49 2.07
N GLN A 377 -33.40 3.12 1.79
CA GLN A 377 -34.18 2.94 0.55
C GLN A 377 -33.77 3.90 -0.58
N THR A 378 -32.84 4.82 -0.32
CA THR A 378 -32.41 5.79 -1.32
C THR A 378 -31.24 5.25 -2.13
N CYS A 379 -31.31 5.39 -3.46
CA CYS A 379 -30.24 5.05 -4.38
C CYS A 379 -29.99 6.23 -5.32
N THR A 380 -28.76 6.71 -5.35
CA THR A 380 -28.31 7.75 -6.29
C THR A 380 -27.26 7.18 -7.24
N GLU A 381 -27.34 7.54 -8.51
CA GLU A 381 -26.43 7.10 -9.55
C GLU A 381 -25.78 8.30 -10.23
N GLU A 382 -24.44 8.31 -10.24
CA GLU A 382 -23.63 9.29 -10.94
C GLU A 382 -22.93 8.61 -12.10
N CYS A 383 -23.20 9.06 -13.32
CA CYS A 383 -22.50 8.60 -14.53
C CYS A 383 -21.17 9.33 -14.64
N LEU A 384 -20.06 8.59 -14.64
CA LEU A 384 -18.72 9.13 -14.76
C LEU A 384 -18.29 9.11 -16.23
N THR A 385 -17.90 10.28 -16.76
CA THR A 385 -17.40 10.45 -18.13
C THR A 385 -15.96 9.98 -18.30
#